data_AF-A0AAU4VW85-F1
#
_entry.id   AF-A0AAU4VW85-F1
#
_cell.length_a   1.000
_cell.length_b   1.000
_cell.length_c   1.000
_cell.angle_alpha   90.00
_cell.angle_beta   90.00
_cell.angle_gamma   90.00
#
_symmetry.space_group_name_H-M   'P 1'
#
loop_
_entity.id
_entity.type
_entity.pdbx_description
1 polymer ?
#
loop_
_entity_poly.entity_id
_entity_poly.type
_entity_poly.pdbx_seq_one_letter_code
_entity_poly.pdbx_strand_id
1 'polypeptide(L)'
;MYFTTAPNARESARTRPGIASLGDDNWDDYGFKTVFHLRCHNGSRGISVGAVKIGSFGMAHGRTSLPTSFEVLEPGFFSLGMDESYYATLRDEFDDETRLAIFSGLRDAAYDAELFEQARNEPVMRDSLLRGADADTVRTQYRRIAQGGPTLSRFHIRYRKEASSGSAPTLTLELKVDPDKNPPSNIHAVIGSNGVGKTQLLHDIAQTTLTPRSRRRHSSLEDMLDHRQQPFTNVVYVSFSAFDARGPHQVSRAINQVGDRVDYQYVGLKKDEGEGAKDPSDLRSEFAECVRRCVEDHPAKARRWRDVLTKLEETDPLFEDLEITRLARSQGQPAPGYVFDGLSLEPVEDRPDPEQLFDGLSSGHKIVLLTLARLVQHTTERTLVLIDEPEGHLHPPLLSTFVRTLSELLRDRNGIAIIATHSPVVLQETPREAVWALRRVGDDIRVDHPEIETFGENVGVITREIFGLEVRRTGFNRLIQSLADEGMSFDDILDEFHDQLGAEGRALARSATRRREGGR
;
A
#
# COMPACT_ATOMS: atom_id res chain seq x y z
N MET A 1 -29.02 11.06 23.17
CA MET A 1 -28.66 11.94 22.03
C MET A 1 -29.90 12.12 21.18
N TYR A 2 -30.21 13.34 20.71
CA TYR A 2 -31.38 13.59 19.84
C TYR A 2 -30.92 13.93 18.42
N PHE A 3 -31.48 13.28 17.40
CA PHE A 3 -31.15 13.48 15.99
C PHE A 3 -32.21 14.30 15.28
N THR A 4 -31.77 15.19 14.38
CA THR A 4 -32.64 15.98 13.50
C THR A 4 -32.16 15.88 12.06
N THR A 5 -33.07 15.64 11.11
CA THR A 5 -32.75 15.62 9.68
C THR A 5 -33.01 16.98 9.05
N ALA A 6 -32.10 17.48 8.23
CA ALA A 6 -32.29 18.73 7.49
C ALA A 6 -32.10 18.51 5.98
N PRO A 7 -32.99 19.05 5.13
CA PRO A 7 -32.77 19.06 3.69
C PRO A 7 -31.63 20.06 3.39
N ASN A 8 -30.49 19.56 2.90
CA ASN A 8 -29.22 20.26 2.67
C ASN A 8 -28.31 20.50 3.90
N ALA A 9 -27.11 19.92 3.84
CA ALA A 9 -26.01 20.09 4.81
C ALA A 9 -25.50 21.55 5.01
N ARG A 10 -25.95 22.50 4.18
CA ARG A 10 -25.51 23.91 4.20
C ARG A 10 -26.33 24.81 5.13
N GLU A 11 -27.57 24.48 5.46
CA GLU A 11 -28.36 25.25 6.43
C GLU A 11 -28.05 24.76 7.85
N SER A 12 -27.14 25.47 8.50
CA SER A 12 -26.70 25.21 9.86
C SER A 12 -27.87 25.37 10.85
N ALA A 13 -28.56 24.29 11.20
CA ALA A 13 -29.09 24.19 12.55
C ALA A 13 -27.90 24.27 13.49
N ARG A 14 -27.84 25.31 14.34
CA ARG A 14 -26.79 25.43 15.37
C ARG A 14 -26.79 24.13 16.19
N THR A 15 -25.79 23.28 15.99
CA THR A 15 -25.62 22.04 16.77
C THR A 15 -25.44 22.44 18.23
N ARG A 16 -26.38 22.07 19.08
CA ARG A 16 -26.33 22.29 20.53
C ARG A 16 -25.85 21.01 21.21
N PRO A 17 -25.26 21.07 22.42
CA PRO A 17 -25.00 19.87 23.20
C PRO A 17 -26.23 18.96 23.26
N GLY A 18 -26.04 17.66 23.00
CA GLY A 18 -27.11 16.67 22.98
C GLY A 18 -27.95 16.61 21.70
N ILE A 19 -27.72 17.47 20.70
CA ILE A 19 -28.39 17.45 19.38
C ILE A 19 -27.39 17.15 18.25
N ALA A 20 -27.70 16.13 17.45
CA ALA A 20 -26.98 15.71 16.26
C ALA A 20 -27.81 16.05 15.02
N SER A 21 -27.17 16.57 13.97
CA SER A 21 -27.83 16.84 12.70
C SER A 21 -27.34 15.90 11.60
N LEU A 22 -28.29 15.43 10.81
CA LEU A 22 -28.07 14.62 9.61
C LEU A 22 -28.52 15.45 8.40
N GLY A 23 -27.56 15.91 7.60
CA GLY A 23 -27.84 16.53 6.30
C GLY A 23 -27.81 15.48 5.21
N ASP A 24 -28.79 15.45 4.31
CA ASP A 24 -28.73 14.57 3.15
C ASP A 24 -27.68 15.04 2.14
N ASP A 25 -27.04 14.08 1.47
CA ASP A 25 -26.33 14.32 0.21
C ASP A 25 -27.17 13.73 -0.93
N ASN A 26 -27.15 14.37 -2.10
CA ASN A 26 -27.85 13.89 -3.29
C ASN A 26 -27.10 12.76 -4.02
N TRP A 27 -26.06 12.21 -3.39
CA TRP A 27 -25.25 11.10 -3.91
C TRP A 27 -26.10 9.84 -4.16
N ASP A 28 -25.88 9.22 -5.32
CA ASP A 28 -26.63 8.06 -5.80
C ASP A 28 -25.67 6.87 -6.04
N ASP A 29 -25.82 5.82 -5.23
CA ASP A 29 -25.09 4.56 -5.32
C ASP A 29 -25.96 3.50 -6.01
N TYR A 30 -25.85 3.35 -7.33
CA TYR A 30 -26.59 2.33 -8.10
C TYR A 30 -28.11 2.34 -7.86
N GLY A 31 -28.70 3.53 -7.73
CA GLY A 31 -30.12 3.71 -7.44
C GLY A 31 -30.42 3.88 -5.95
N PHE A 32 -29.44 3.77 -5.05
CA PHE A 32 -29.58 3.99 -3.62
C PHE A 32 -29.09 5.39 -3.20
N LYS A 33 -29.93 6.16 -2.51
CA LYS A 33 -29.56 7.45 -1.91
C LYS A 33 -29.57 7.32 -0.39
N THR A 34 -28.45 6.85 0.15
CA THR A 34 -28.28 6.42 1.55
C THR A 34 -27.31 7.30 2.32
N VAL A 35 -26.62 8.25 1.67
CA VAL A 35 -25.55 9.06 2.26
C VAL A 35 -26.12 10.24 3.05
N PHE A 36 -25.67 10.36 4.30
CA PHE A 36 -25.97 11.49 5.18
C PHE A 36 -24.67 12.02 5.80
N HIS A 37 -24.59 13.32 6.07
CA HIS A 37 -23.49 13.94 6.80
C HIS A 37 -23.89 14.20 8.24
N LEU A 38 -23.16 13.59 9.17
CA LEU A 38 -23.37 13.76 10.61
C LEU A 38 -22.56 14.95 11.15
N ARG A 39 -23.24 15.87 11.82
CA ARG A 39 -22.63 16.89 12.66
C ARG A 39 -23.16 16.78 14.08
N CYS A 40 -22.26 16.86 15.06
CA CYS A 40 -22.58 16.75 16.48
C CYS A 40 -21.89 17.87 17.26
N HIS A 41 -22.32 18.14 18.48
CA HIS A 41 -21.64 19.06 19.39
C HIS A 41 -21.01 18.29 20.53
N ASN A 42 -19.69 18.42 20.75
CA ASN A 42 -18.98 17.66 21.78
C ASN A 42 -18.95 18.33 23.17
N GLY A 43 -19.83 19.30 23.39
CA GLY A 43 -19.87 20.14 24.59
C GLY A 43 -19.03 21.42 24.49
N SER A 44 -17.97 21.43 23.67
CA SER A 44 -17.13 22.62 23.44
C SER A 44 -17.41 23.32 22.10
N ARG A 45 -17.52 22.55 21.02
CA ARG A 45 -17.72 23.06 19.65
C ARG A 45 -18.56 22.10 18.82
N GLY A 46 -19.05 22.60 17.69
CA GLY A 46 -19.62 21.76 16.63
C GLY A 46 -18.52 21.01 15.89
N ILE A 47 -18.71 19.71 15.71
CA ILE A 47 -17.81 18.78 15.02
C ILE A 47 -18.54 18.24 13.79
N SER A 48 -17.88 18.30 12.64
CA SER A 48 -18.31 17.57 11.45
C SER A 48 -17.73 16.17 11.53
N VAL A 49 -18.55 15.20 11.91
CA VAL A 49 -18.10 13.82 12.14
C VAL A 49 -17.75 13.14 10.82
N GLY A 50 -18.53 13.41 9.77
CA GLY A 50 -18.31 12.83 8.45
C GLY A 50 -19.57 12.22 7.86
N ALA A 51 -19.41 11.46 6.78
CA ALA A 51 -20.52 10.79 6.11
C ALA A 51 -20.84 9.44 6.78
N VAL A 52 -22.14 9.16 6.89
CA VAL A 52 -22.71 7.90 7.35
C VAL A 52 -23.75 7.46 6.31
N LYS A 53 -23.72 6.17 5.95
CA LYS A 53 -24.71 5.58 5.05
C LYS A 53 -25.77 4.88 5.89
N ILE A 54 -27.04 5.17 5.63
CA ILE A 54 -28.17 4.61 6.39
C ILE A 54 -29.08 3.87 5.41
N GLY A 55 -29.32 2.59 5.67
CA GLY A 55 -30.20 1.71 4.91
C GLY A 55 -31.31 1.12 5.77
N SER A 56 -32.21 0.37 5.12
CA SER A 56 -33.26 -0.40 5.82
C SER A 56 -33.39 -1.80 5.22
N PHE A 57 -33.83 -2.75 6.05
CA PHE A 57 -34.06 -4.12 5.60
C PHE A 57 -35.15 -4.17 4.51
N GLY A 58 -34.89 -4.94 3.44
CA GLY A 58 -35.81 -5.07 2.30
C GLY A 58 -35.77 -3.89 1.33
N MET A 59 -34.86 -2.94 1.49
CA MET A 59 -34.71 -1.81 0.57
C MET A 59 -34.10 -2.27 -0.76
N ALA A 60 -34.88 -2.18 -1.84
CA ALA A 60 -34.46 -2.61 -3.17
C ALA A 60 -33.80 -1.50 -4.02
N HIS A 61 -34.22 -0.24 -3.86
CA HIS A 61 -33.65 0.96 -4.48
C HIS A 61 -34.30 2.20 -3.83
N GLY A 62 -33.83 3.39 -4.17
CA GLY A 62 -34.43 4.67 -3.78
C GLY A 62 -33.71 5.38 -2.64
N ARG A 63 -34.38 6.37 -2.04
CA ARG A 63 -33.84 7.20 -0.96
C ARG A 63 -34.28 6.70 0.40
N THR A 64 -33.35 6.64 1.34
CA THR A 64 -33.65 6.34 2.74
C THR A 64 -34.52 7.46 3.33
N SER A 65 -35.75 7.12 3.71
CA SER A 65 -36.68 8.07 4.35
C SER A 65 -36.52 8.03 5.85
N LEU A 66 -35.85 9.04 6.41
CA LEU A 66 -35.68 9.21 7.85
C LEU A 66 -36.78 10.10 8.44
N PRO A 67 -37.19 9.86 9.71
CA PRO A 67 -38.04 10.79 10.44
C PRO A 67 -37.36 12.16 10.58
N THR A 68 -38.16 13.23 10.68
CA THR A 68 -37.64 14.60 10.88
C THR A 68 -36.78 14.74 12.13
N SER A 69 -37.10 13.94 13.15
CA SER A 69 -36.28 13.79 14.36
C SER A 69 -36.53 12.48 15.09
N PHE A 70 -35.52 11.97 15.79
CA PHE A 70 -35.59 10.71 16.54
C PHE A 70 -34.47 10.63 17.60
N GLU A 71 -34.61 9.78 18.60
CA GLU A 71 -33.49 9.42 19.51
C GLU A 71 -32.79 8.13 19.05
N VAL A 72 -33.57 7.17 18.57
CA VAL A 72 -33.10 5.89 18.05
C VAL A 72 -33.87 5.57 16.77
N LEU A 73 -33.15 5.14 15.72
CA LEU A 73 -33.78 4.65 14.50
C LEU A 73 -34.58 3.38 14.78
N GLU A 74 -35.68 3.21 14.07
CA GLU A 74 -36.54 2.03 14.21
C GLU A 74 -35.77 0.73 13.88
N PRO A 75 -36.23 -0.44 14.39
CA PRO A 75 -35.55 -1.71 14.17
C PRO A 75 -35.28 -2.11 12.72
N GLY A 76 -36.04 -1.55 11.77
CA GLY A 76 -35.87 -1.78 10.34
C GLY A 76 -34.64 -1.11 9.72
N PHE A 77 -33.95 -0.22 10.43
CA PHE A 77 -32.81 0.54 9.90
C PHE A 77 -31.46 0.00 10.40
N PHE A 78 -30.40 0.34 9.67
CA PHE A 78 -29.02 0.16 10.06
C PHE A 78 -28.14 1.22 9.40
N SER A 79 -27.03 1.57 10.05
CA SER A 79 -26.06 2.53 9.51
C SER A 79 -24.66 1.93 9.40
N LEU A 80 -23.84 2.55 8.57
CA LEU A 80 -22.40 2.30 8.50
C LEU A 80 -21.69 3.62 8.18
N GLY A 81 -20.72 4.00 9.02
CA GLY A 81 -19.80 5.10 8.73
C GLY A 81 -19.07 4.88 7.39
N MET A 82 -18.85 5.95 6.62
CA MET A 82 -18.34 5.85 5.25
C MET A 82 -16.87 5.41 5.16
N ASP A 83 -16.06 5.75 6.17
CA ASP A 83 -14.66 5.36 6.25
C ASP A 83 -14.17 5.37 7.71
N GLU A 84 -12.91 4.96 7.95
CA GLU A 84 -12.31 4.90 9.28
C GLU A 84 -12.27 6.26 9.99
N SER A 85 -12.25 7.38 9.25
CA SER A 85 -12.19 8.73 9.84
C SER A 85 -13.49 9.11 10.55
N TYR A 86 -14.63 8.56 10.11
CA TYR A 86 -15.92 8.72 10.81
C TYR A 86 -15.82 8.18 12.24
N TYR A 87 -15.33 6.94 12.38
CA TYR A 87 -15.21 6.29 13.69
C TYR A 87 -14.09 6.91 14.52
N ALA A 88 -12.97 7.30 13.91
CA ALA A 88 -11.86 7.96 14.61
C ALA A 88 -12.30 9.31 15.17
N THR A 89 -13.03 10.11 14.39
CA THR A 89 -13.58 11.39 14.84
C THR A 89 -14.54 11.20 16.02
N LEU A 90 -15.41 10.18 15.97
CA LEU A 90 -16.28 9.84 17.10
C LEU A 90 -15.51 9.42 18.35
N ARG A 91 -14.42 8.66 18.20
CA ARG A 91 -13.55 8.25 19.31
C ARG A 91 -12.78 9.43 19.92
N ASP A 92 -12.24 10.31 19.09
CA ASP A 92 -11.27 11.32 19.51
C ASP A 92 -11.94 12.61 20.01
N GLU A 93 -13.12 12.96 19.48
CA GLU A 93 -13.78 14.24 19.78
C GLU A 93 -14.92 14.13 20.79
N PHE A 94 -15.36 12.93 21.17
CA PHE A 94 -16.51 12.70 22.06
C PHE A 94 -16.19 11.75 23.21
N ASP A 95 -16.88 11.93 24.34
CA ASP A 95 -16.84 11.01 25.47
C ASP A 95 -17.60 9.70 25.15
N ASP A 96 -17.32 8.65 25.93
CA ASP A 96 -17.89 7.32 25.70
C ASP A 96 -19.43 7.30 25.76
N GLU A 97 -20.06 8.07 26.64
CA GLU A 97 -21.52 8.11 26.75
C GLU A 97 -22.15 8.70 25.48
N THR A 98 -21.65 9.83 25.02
CA THR A 98 -22.13 10.47 23.78
C THR A 98 -21.88 9.58 22.56
N ARG A 99 -20.70 8.95 22.49
CA ARG A 99 -20.32 8.05 21.40
C ARG A 99 -21.23 6.82 21.31
N LEU A 100 -21.50 6.18 22.45
CA LEU A 100 -22.42 5.05 22.55
C LEU A 100 -23.86 5.44 22.18
N ALA A 101 -24.30 6.62 22.60
CA ALA A 101 -25.60 7.15 22.24
C ALA A 101 -25.71 7.42 20.73
N ILE A 102 -24.62 7.84 20.07
CA ILE A 102 -24.59 8.02 18.62
C ILE A 102 -24.70 6.67 17.90
N PHE A 103 -23.85 5.69 18.23
CA PHE A 103 -23.87 4.38 17.59
C PHE A 103 -25.19 3.64 17.80
N SER A 104 -25.73 3.66 19.02
CA SER A 104 -27.01 3.03 19.34
C SER A 104 -28.16 3.75 18.64
N GLY A 105 -28.14 5.09 18.63
CA GLY A 105 -29.17 5.91 18.02
C GLY A 105 -29.26 5.74 16.50
N LEU A 106 -28.13 5.58 15.83
CA LEU A 106 -28.06 5.34 14.37
C LEU A 106 -28.12 3.86 13.98
N ARG A 107 -28.10 2.94 14.96
CA ARG A 107 -28.01 1.49 14.73
C ARG A 107 -26.81 1.13 13.85
N ASP A 108 -25.62 1.51 14.33
CA ASP A 108 -24.37 1.34 13.58
C ASP A 108 -23.91 -0.12 13.53
N ALA A 109 -23.74 -0.63 12.32
CA ALA A 109 -23.39 -2.02 12.05
C ALA A 109 -21.89 -2.32 12.28
N ALA A 110 -20.99 -1.33 12.25
CA ALA A 110 -19.61 -1.61 12.66
C ALA A 110 -19.54 -1.87 14.17
N TYR A 111 -20.27 -1.07 14.95
CA TYR A 111 -20.38 -1.21 16.40
C TYR A 111 -21.16 -2.48 16.82
N ASP A 112 -22.33 -2.74 16.23
CA ASP A 112 -23.17 -3.92 16.51
C ASP A 112 -22.86 -5.07 15.54
N ALA A 113 -22.11 -6.07 16.04
CA ALA A 113 -21.68 -7.21 15.25
C ALA A 113 -22.83 -8.12 14.78
N GLU A 114 -23.88 -8.27 15.57
CA GLU A 114 -25.03 -9.09 15.21
C GLU A 114 -25.85 -8.42 14.12
N LEU A 115 -26.07 -7.11 14.25
CA LEU A 115 -26.76 -6.30 13.23
C LEU A 115 -26.04 -6.35 11.88
N PHE A 116 -24.71 -6.27 11.88
CA PHE A 116 -23.94 -6.40 10.64
C PHE A 116 -24.14 -7.74 9.96
N GLU A 117 -24.06 -8.84 10.71
CA GLU A 117 -24.21 -10.18 10.14
C GLU A 117 -25.62 -10.43 9.62
N GLN A 118 -26.64 -9.82 10.22
CA GLN A 118 -28.03 -9.81 9.72
C GLN A 118 -28.16 -8.99 8.43
N ALA A 119 -27.58 -7.79 8.39
CA ALA A 119 -27.73 -6.86 7.26
C ALA A 119 -26.77 -7.12 6.08
N ARG A 120 -25.66 -7.87 6.26
CA ARG A 120 -24.58 -7.97 5.25
C ARG A 120 -25.02 -8.45 3.86
N ASN A 121 -26.10 -9.23 3.81
CA ASN A 121 -26.60 -9.82 2.56
C ASN A 121 -27.71 -8.98 1.91
N GLU A 122 -28.17 -7.91 2.56
CA GLU A 122 -29.14 -6.98 1.98
C GLU A 122 -28.53 -6.29 0.74
N PRO A 123 -29.30 -6.11 -0.35
CA PRO A 123 -28.83 -5.39 -1.54
C PRO A 123 -28.29 -4.00 -1.22
N VAL A 124 -29.02 -3.21 -0.41
CA VAL A 124 -28.57 -1.88 0.01
C VAL A 124 -27.25 -1.91 0.79
N MET A 125 -27.01 -2.96 1.59
CA MET A 125 -25.76 -3.10 2.33
C MET A 125 -24.60 -3.40 1.37
N ARG A 126 -24.79 -4.34 0.44
CA ARG A 126 -23.76 -4.77 -0.51
C ARG A 126 -23.42 -3.72 -1.56
N ASP A 127 -24.44 -3.11 -2.14
CA ASP A 127 -24.31 -2.26 -3.33
C ASP A 127 -24.10 -0.78 -2.96
N SER A 128 -24.50 -0.37 -1.75
CA SER A 128 -24.34 1.01 -1.26
C SER A 128 -23.48 1.12 0.00
N LEU A 129 -23.87 0.54 1.15
CA LEU A 129 -23.13 0.80 2.42
C LEU A 129 -21.69 0.29 2.39
N LEU A 130 -21.46 -0.93 1.87
CA LEU A 130 -20.13 -1.52 1.69
C LEU A 130 -19.42 -1.03 0.43
N ARG A 131 -20.01 -0.13 -0.38
CA ARG A 131 -19.33 0.44 -1.54
C ARG A 131 -18.11 1.23 -1.05
N GLY A 132 -16.92 0.69 -1.30
CA GLY A 132 -15.63 1.29 -0.91
C GLY A 132 -14.94 0.64 0.30
N ALA A 133 -15.61 -0.26 1.02
CA ALA A 133 -15.04 -1.01 2.14
C ALA A 133 -15.46 -2.49 2.06
N ASP A 134 -14.51 -3.42 2.23
CA ASP A 134 -14.86 -4.84 2.32
C ASP A 134 -15.48 -5.19 3.68
N ALA A 135 -16.20 -6.31 3.74
CA ALA A 135 -16.86 -6.75 4.96
C ALA A 135 -15.87 -7.01 6.11
N ASP A 136 -14.65 -7.41 5.80
CA ASP A 136 -13.64 -7.68 6.81
C ASP A 136 -13.11 -6.39 7.44
N THR A 137 -12.91 -5.32 6.67
CA THR A 137 -12.57 -3.97 7.15
C THR A 137 -13.61 -3.48 8.17
N VAL A 138 -14.90 -3.77 7.93
CA VAL A 138 -15.96 -3.45 8.90
C VAL A 138 -15.80 -4.27 10.18
N ARG A 139 -15.62 -5.59 10.06
CA ARG A 139 -15.47 -6.50 11.20
C ARG A 139 -14.22 -6.22 12.03
N THR A 140 -13.16 -5.71 11.41
CA THR A 140 -11.86 -5.48 12.04
C THR A 140 -11.62 -4.01 12.34
N GLN A 141 -11.34 -3.18 11.33
CA GLN A 141 -10.93 -1.79 11.51
C GLN A 141 -12.04 -0.96 12.16
N TYR A 142 -13.21 -0.92 11.52
CA TYR A 142 -14.26 0.00 11.92
C TYR A 142 -14.79 -0.38 13.29
N ARG A 143 -15.02 -1.68 13.53
CA ARG A 143 -15.40 -2.18 14.85
C ARG A 143 -14.37 -1.86 15.93
N ARG A 144 -13.08 -2.07 15.66
CA ARG A 144 -12.00 -1.75 16.62
C ARG A 144 -12.05 -0.28 17.01
N ILE A 145 -12.14 0.62 16.04
CA ILE A 145 -12.19 2.07 16.28
C ILE A 145 -13.49 2.46 16.98
N ALA A 146 -14.63 1.92 16.53
CA ALA A 146 -15.94 2.15 17.13
C ALA A 146 -16.03 1.67 18.58
N GLN A 147 -15.22 0.69 18.98
CA GLN A 147 -15.10 0.22 20.37
C GLN A 147 -14.05 1.00 21.20
N GLY A 148 -13.37 1.98 20.59
CA GLY A 148 -12.41 2.86 21.27
C GLY A 148 -10.94 2.48 21.04
N GLY A 149 -10.68 1.47 20.21
CA GLY A 149 -9.34 1.07 19.82
C GLY A 149 -8.66 2.02 18.82
N PRO A 150 -7.35 1.80 18.57
CA PRO A 150 -6.57 2.66 17.67
C PRO A 150 -6.92 2.44 16.20
N THR A 151 -6.70 3.48 15.39
CA THR A 151 -6.96 3.46 13.93
C THR A 151 -5.96 2.56 13.21
N LEU A 152 -4.68 2.72 13.54
CA LEU A 152 -3.58 1.88 13.07
C LEU A 152 -3.20 0.86 14.16
N SER A 153 -2.76 -0.32 13.77
CA SER A 153 -2.34 -1.36 14.71
C SER A 153 -0.92 -1.80 14.42
N ARG A 154 -0.17 -2.14 15.48
CA ARG A 154 1.08 -2.86 15.34
C ARG A 154 0.81 -4.26 14.79
N PHE A 155 1.73 -4.77 13.98
CA PHE A 155 1.68 -6.15 13.51
C PHE A 155 2.99 -6.86 13.79
N HIS A 156 2.92 -8.15 14.09
CA HIS A 156 4.09 -9.02 14.14
C HIS A 156 3.76 -10.29 13.37
N ILE A 157 4.04 -10.27 12.08
CA ILE A 157 3.69 -11.36 11.18
C ILE A 157 4.87 -12.29 11.05
N ARG A 158 4.69 -13.54 11.46
CA ARG A 158 5.70 -14.57 11.33
C ARG A 158 5.38 -15.46 10.14
N TYR A 159 6.28 -15.44 9.15
CA TYR A 159 6.31 -16.42 8.08
C TYR A 159 7.32 -17.52 8.41
N ARG A 160 6.95 -18.78 8.21
CA ARG A 160 7.87 -19.92 8.29
C ARG A 160 7.72 -20.80 7.06
N LYS A 161 8.83 -21.32 6.56
CA LYS A 161 8.88 -22.34 5.52
C LYS A 161 9.87 -23.44 5.90
N GLU A 162 9.38 -24.67 5.93
CA GLU A 162 10.21 -25.86 6.15
C GLU A 162 11.20 -26.01 5.00
N ALA A 163 12.42 -26.43 5.32
CA ALA A 163 13.42 -26.66 4.29
C ALA A 163 13.07 -27.93 3.49
N SER A 164 13.47 -27.94 2.22
CA SER A 164 13.27 -29.09 1.33
C SER A 164 14.06 -30.33 1.77
N SER A 165 15.15 -30.12 2.52
CA SER A 165 15.98 -31.17 3.13
C SER A 165 15.73 -31.22 4.64
N GLY A 166 15.57 -32.43 5.21
CA GLY A 166 15.21 -32.61 6.62
C GLY A 166 16.28 -32.17 7.65
N SER A 167 17.48 -31.78 7.19
CA SER A 167 18.60 -31.33 8.03
C SER A 167 18.75 -29.80 8.08
N ALA A 168 18.06 -29.07 7.22
CA ALA A 168 18.23 -27.63 7.09
C ALA A 168 17.28 -26.85 8.00
N PRO A 169 17.71 -25.67 8.51
CA PRO A 169 16.88 -24.87 9.39
C PRO A 169 15.66 -24.32 8.64
N THR A 170 14.53 -24.24 9.35
CA THR A 170 13.31 -23.58 8.87
C THR A 170 13.59 -22.11 8.55
N LEU A 171 13.27 -21.67 7.33
CA LEU A 171 13.33 -20.25 6.97
C LEU A 171 12.24 -19.52 7.75
N THR A 172 12.62 -18.48 8.49
CA THR A 172 11.69 -17.68 9.29
C THR A 172 11.88 -16.20 8.98
N LEU A 173 10.79 -15.48 8.69
CA LEU A 173 10.76 -14.02 8.59
C LEU A 173 9.80 -13.48 9.66
N GLU A 174 10.24 -12.48 10.42
CA GLU A 174 9.42 -11.80 11.42
C GLU A 174 9.16 -10.35 10.98
N LEU A 175 8.07 -10.14 10.25
CA LEU A 175 7.67 -8.85 9.71
C LEU A 175 7.00 -8.02 10.82
N LYS A 176 7.72 -7.04 11.35
CA LYS A 176 7.28 -6.20 12.47
C LYS A 176 6.98 -4.81 11.97
N VAL A 177 5.75 -4.35 12.18
CA VAL A 177 5.29 -3.02 11.80
C VAL A 177 4.84 -2.27 13.04
N ASP A 178 5.45 -1.11 13.26
CA ASP A 178 5.05 -0.12 14.26
C ASP A 178 4.65 1.18 13.56
N PRO A 179 3.34 1.53 13.52
CA PRO A 179 2.85 2.70 12.81
C PRO A 179 3.34 4.03 13.40
N ASP A 180 3.85 4.02 14.64
CA ASP A 180 4.33 5.22 15.35
C ASP A 180 5.85 5.40 15.22
N LYS A 181 6.55 4.45 14.59
CA LYS A 181 8.02 4.46 14.49
C LYS A 181 8.51 5.29 13.30
N ASN A 182 9.61 6.00 13.51
CA ASN A 182 10.43 6.62 12.46
C ASN A 182 11.88 6.08 12.54
N PRO A 183 12.50 5.69 11.41
CA PRO A 183 11.90 5.58 10.07
C PRO A 183 10.75 4.53 10.02
N PRO A 184 9.86 4.61 9.02
CA PRO A 184 8.75 3.67 8.88
C PRO A 184 9.21 2.20 8.80
N SER A 185 8.39 1.29 9.29
CA SER A 185 8.70 -0.15 9.38
C SER A 185 7.74 -1.04 8.57
N ASN A 186 6.88 -0.43 7.74
CA ASN A 186 5.89 -1.15 6.94
C ASN A 186 6.39 -1.60 5.56
N ILE A 187 7.64 -1.28 5.21
CA ILE A 187 8.35 -1.80 4.03
C ILE A 187 9.44 -2.75 4.51
N HIS A 188 9.39 -3.99 4.04
CA HIS A 188 10.46 -4.97 4.25
C HIS A 188 11.20 -5.21 2.94
N ALA A 189 12.52 -5.10 2.95
CA ALA A 189 13.36 -5.36 1.78
C ALA A 189 13.94 -6.77 1.87
N VAL A 190 13.78 -7.56 0.82
CA VAL A 190 14.39 -8.89 0.64
C VAL A 190 15.49 -8.72 -0.41
N ILE A 191 16.74 -8.82 0.01
CA ILE A 191 17.90 -8.61 -0.85
C ILE A 191 18.81 -9.82 -0.88
N GLY A 192 19.58 -9.98 -1.95
CA GLY A 192 20.59 -11.02 -2.09
C GLY A 192 20.99 -11.19 -3.54
N SER A 193 21.99 -12.05 -3.78
CA SER A 193 22.54 -12.32 -5.09
C SER A 193 21.50 -12.78 -6.12
N ASN A 194 21.82 -12.64 -7.40
CA ASN A 194 20.98 -13.16 -8.47
C ASN A 194 20.85 -14.69 -8.35
N GLY A 195 19.63 -15.20 -8.53
CA GLY A 195 19.36 -16.65 -8.41
C GLY A 195 19.30 -17.21 -6.99
N VAL A 196 19.43 -16.38 -5.94
CA VAL A 196 19.34 -16.86 -4.53
C VAL A 196 17.93 -17.34 -4.15
N GLY A 197 16.89 -16.90 -4.88
CA GLY A 197 15.50 -17.32 -4.68
C GLY A 197 14.55 -16.23 -4.18
N LYS A 198 14.85 -14.94 -4.35
CA LYS A 198 14.00 -13.81 -3.90
C LYS A 198 12.57 -13.87 -4.48
N THR A 199 12.44 -13.94 -5.81
CA THR A 199 11.16 -14.10 -6.51
C THR A 199 10.41 -15.34 -6.02
N GLN A 200 11.12 -16.46 -5.83
CA GLN A 200 10.52 -17.69 -5.30
C GLN A 200 9.96 -17.50 -3.89
N LEU A 201 10.69 -16.80 -3.02
CA LEU A 201 10.24 -16.51 -1.67
C LEU A 201 8.96 -15.65 -1.68
N LEU A 202 8.88 -14.62 -2.54
CA LEU A 202 7.64 -13.84 -2.70
C LEU A 202 6.47 -14.71 -3.16
N HIS A 203 6.68 -15.58 -4.16
CA HIS A 203 5.65 -16.53 -4.60
C HIS A 203 5.21 -17.48 -3.48
N ASP A 204 6.16 -18.01 -2.70
CA ASP A 204 5.85 -18.91 -1.59
C ASP A 204 5.01 -18.20 -0.52
N ILE A 205 5.33 -16.94 -0.21
CA ILE A 205 4.57 -16.10 0.73
C ILE A 205 3.15 -15.84 0.17
N ALA A 206 3.03 -15.46 -1.10
CA ALA A 206 1.74 -15.25 -1.77
C ALA A 206 0.88 -16.52 -1.69
N GLN A 207 1.44 -17.67 -2.09
CA GLN A 207 0.76 -18.96 -2.09
C GLN A 207 0.36 -19.37 -0.67
N THR A 208 1.23 -19.17 0.32
CA THR A 208 0.91 -19.47 1.73
C THR A 208 -0.24 -18.61 2.22
N THR A 209 -0.24 -17.32 1.89
CA THR A 209 -1.29 -16.36 2.30
C THR A 209 -2.65 -16.75 1.71
N LEU A 210 -2.67 -17.11 0.43
CA LEU A 210 -3.88 -17.51 -0.30
C LEU A 210 -4.37 -18.92 0.05
N THR A 211 -3.49 -19.80 0.52
CA THR A 211 -3.84 -21.17 0.92
C THR A 211 -4.49 -21.18 2.31
N PRO A 212 -5.72 -21.71 2.47
CA PRO A 212 -6.35 -21.90 3.78
C PRO A 212 -5.45 -22.73 4.68
N ARG A 213 -5.43 -22.40 5.97
CA ARG A 213 -4.56 -23.06 6.97
C ARG A 213 -4.65 -24.59 6.92
N SER A 214 -5.86 -25.14 6.75
CA SER A 214 -6.09 -26.60 6.69
C SER A 214 -5.38 -27.30 5.53
N ARG A 215 -4.98 -26.57 4.48
CA ARG A 215 -4.30 -27.10 3.29
C ARG A 215 -2.80 -26.75 3.25
N ARG A 216 -2.31 -25.91 4.15
CA ARG A 216 -0.88 -25.59 4.27
C ARG A 216 -0.13 -26.81 4.80
N ARG A 217 1.00 -27.17 4.17
CA ARG A 217 1.83 -28.33 4.57
C ARG A 217 3.18 -27.93 5.13
N HIS A 218 3.93 -27.15 4.34
CA HIS A 218 5.34 -26.84 4.61
C HIS A 218 5.58 -25.35 4.88
N SER A 219 4.53 -24.58 5.08
CA SER A 219 4.61 -23.15 5.35
C SER A 219 3.49 -22.67 6.26
N SER A 220 3.77 -21.63 7.03
CA SER A 220 2.81 -20.97 7.90
C SER A 220 3.00 -19.46 7.88
N LEU A 221 1.91 -18.74 8.12
CA LEU A 221 1.89 -17.29 8.21
C LEU A 221 0.86 -16.90 9.28
N GLU A 222 1.30 -16.24 10.34
CA GLU A 222 0.45 -15.87 11.49
C GLU A 222 0.81 -14.49 12.05
N ASP A 223 -0.19 -13.76 12.54
CA ASP A 223 0.00 -12.57 13.37
C ASP A 223 0.17 -12.98 14.82
N MET A 224 1.36 -12.72 15.37
CA MET A 224 1.74 -13.09 16.72
C MET A 224 1.11 -12.19 17.79
N LEU A 225 0.71 -10.96 17.44
CA LEU A 225 0.09 -10.02 18.39
C LEU A 225 -1.40 -10.28 18.54
N ASP A 226 -2.11 -10.44 17.42
CA ASP A 226 -3.56 -10.67 17.41
C ASP A 226 -3.93 -12.16 17.43
N HIS A 227 -2.95 -13.06 17.47
CA HIS A 227 -3.11 -14.51 17.35
C HIS A 227 -3.91 -14.96 16.11
N ARG A 228 -3.86 -14.15 15.03
CA ARG A 228 -4.57 -14.43 13.78
C ARG A 228 -3.77 -15.38 12.91
N GLN A 229 -4.41 -16.47 12.52
CA GLN A 229 -3.79 -17.51 11.68
C GLN A 229 -3.83 -17.18 10.17
N GLN A 230 -4.56 -16.13 9.81
CA GLN A 230 -4.56 -15.53 8.50
C GLN A 230 -4.48 -14.01 8.68
N PRO A 231 -3.26 -13.45 8.64
CA PRO A 231 -3.05 -12.06 9.02
C PRO A 231 -3.52 -11.05 7.96
N PHE A 232 -3.60 -11.47 6.70
CA PHE A 232 -3.94 -10.63 5.56
C PHE A 232 -5.27 -11.04 4.94
N THR A 233 -6.02 -10.04 4.49
CA THR A 233 -7.31 -10.18 3.79
C THR A 233 -7.14 -10.05 2.27
N ASN A 234 -6.01 -9.50 1.83
CA ASN A 234 -5.76 -9.17 0.43
C ASN A 234 -4.26 -9.24 0.11
N VAL A 235 -3.91 -9.69 -1.09
CA VAL A 235 -2.55 -9.77 -1.62
C VAL A 235 -2.48 -9.07 -2.98
N VAL A 236 -1.64 -8.03 -3.08
CA VAL A 236 -1.30 -7.40 -4.36
C VAL A 236 0.11 -7.78 -4.76
N TYR A 237 0.26 -8.49 -5.88
CA TYR A 237 1.56 -8.89 -6.41
C TYR A 237 1.94 -8.00 -7.60
N VAL A 238 3.08 -7.32 -7.49
CA VAL A 238 3.59 -6.40 -8.50
C VAL A 238 4.86 -6.98 -9.12
N SER A 239 4.87 -7.18 -10.44
CA SER A 239 6.08 -7.57 -11.17
C SER A 239 6.00 -7.20 -12.65
N PHE A 240 7.00 -6.47 -13.13
CA PHE A 240 7.15 -6.09 -14.53
C PHE A 240 8.25 -6.90 -15.25
N SER A 241 8.73 -8.00 -14.65
CA SER A 241 9.71 -8.87 -15.30
C SER A 241 9.07 -9.70 -16.40
N ALA A 242 9.55 -9.53 -17.64
CA ALA A 242 9.12 -10.33 -18.78
C ALA A 242 9.61 -11.79 -18.72
N PHE A 243 10.65 -12.07 -17.93
CA PHE A 243 11.30 -13.39 -17.86
C PHE A 243 10.80 -14.25 -16.71
N ASP A 244 9.93 -13.73 -15.87
CA ASP A 244 9.34 -14.51 -14.81
C ASP A 244 8.36 -15.54 -15.40
N ALA A 245 8.77 -16.81 -15.46
CA ALA A 245 7.96 -17.89 -15.99
C ALA A 245 6.75 -18.24 -15.10
N ARG A 246 6.71 -17.76 -13.84
CA ARG A 246 5.67 -18.11 -12.86
C ARG A 246 4.70 -16.95 -12.72
N GLY A 247 3.84 -16.82 -13.72
CA GLY A 247 2.74 -15.87 -13.67
C GLY A 247 1.69 -16.17 -12.59
N PRO A 248 0.84 -15.18 -12.28
CA PRO A 248 -0.26 -15.22 -11.30
C PRO A 248 -1.26 -16.38 -11.46
N HIS A 249 -1.34 -16.99 -12.65
CA HIS A 249 -2.37 -17.97 -13.00
C HIS A 249 -2.29 -19.28 -12.22
N GLN A 250 -1.17 -19.57 -11.55
CA GLN A 250 -1.01 -20.78 -10.74
C GLN A 250 -1.42 -20.59 -9.27
N VAL A 251 -1.49 -19.34 -8.77
CA VAL A 251 -1.77 -19.09 -7.34
C VAL A 251 -3.27 -18.97 -7.06
N SER A 252 -4.06 -18.45 -8.00
CA SER A 252 -5.51 -18.18 -7.84
C SER A 252 -6.42 -19.35 -8.24
N ARG A 253 -6.03 -20.23 -9.18
CA ARG A 253 -6.92 -21.27 -9.74
C ARG A 253 -7.29 -22.42 -8.79
N ALA A 254 -6.72 -22.51 -7.58
CA ALA A 254 -6.81 -23.70 -6.73
C ALA A 254 -7.77 -23.60 -5.52
N ILE A 255 -8.43 -22.48 -5.25
CA ILE A 255 -9.07 -22.29 -3.93
C ILE A 255 -10.45 -21.62 -4.03
N ASN A 256 -11.38 -22.35 -4.64
CA ASN A 256 -12.81 -22.14 -4.43
C ASN A 256 -13.29 -23.16 -3.39
N GLN A 257 -13.44 -22.76 -2.13
CA GLN A 257 -14.44 -23.29 -1.18
C GLN A 257 -14.39 -22.55 0.18
N VAL A 258 -15.50 -21.85 0.46
CA VAL A 258 -16.08 -21.39 1.74
C VAL A 258 -15.12 -21.13 2.92
N GLY A 259 -15.07 -19.86 3.36
CA GLY A 259 -14.78 -19.50 4.76
C GLY A 259 -13.84 -18.31 4.93
N ASP A 260 -12.76 -18.27 4.15
CA ASP A 260 -11.63 -17.34 4.34
C ASP A 260 -11.07 -16.95 2.96
N ARG A 261 -11.75 -16.03 2.27
CA ARG A 261 -11.33 -15.58 0.94
C ARG A 261 -10.34 -14.43 1.08
N VAL A 262 -9.05 -14.73 0.89
CA VAL A 262 -8.05 -13.69 0.68
C VAL A 262 -8.11 -13.27 -0.78
N ASP A 263 -8.32 -11.98 -1.02
CA ASP A 263 -8.31 -11.43 -2.38
C ASP A 263 -6.90 -11.41 -2.96
N TYR A 264 -6.81 -11.54 -4.28
CA TYR A 264 -5.53 -11.55 -4.99
C TYR A 264 -5.59 -10.76 -6.29
N GLN A 265 -4.64 -9.84 -6.44
CA GLN A 265 -4.55 -8.95 -7.59
C GLN A 265 -3.11 -8.92 -8.07
N TYR A 266 -2.95 -9.00 -9.39
CA TYR A 266 -1.65 -8.89 -10.04
C TYR A 266 -1.56 -7.57 -10.81
N VAL A 267 -0.42 -6.89 -10.65
CA VAL A 267 -0.07 -5.67 -11.36
C VAL A 267 1.23 -5.92 -12.10
N GLY A 268 1.21 -5.84 -13.42
CA GLY A 268 2.38 -6.16 -14.23
C GLY A 268 2.08 -6.50 -15.67
N LEU A 269 3.08 -7.05 -16.35
CA LEU A 269 3.08 -7.30 -17.80
C LEU A 269 2.34 -8.57 -18.23
N LYS A 270 1.90 -9.44 -17.33
CA LYS A 270 1.19 -10.68 -17.72
C LYS A 270 -0.32 -10.44 -17.86
N LYS A 271 -0.94 -11.02 -18.89
CA LYS A 271 -2.41 -10.98 -19.09
C LYS A 271 -3.12 -11.98 -18.19
N ASP A 272 -4.33 -11.66 -17.71
CA ASP A 272 -5.10 -12.47 -16.74
C ASP A 272 -5.42 -13.91 -17.19
N GLU A 273 -5.46 -14.17 -18.50
CA GLU A 273 -5.77 -15.49 -19.08
C GLU A 273 -4.53 -16.37 -19.30
N GLY A 274 -3.33 -15.86 -19.03
CA GLY A 274 -2.10 -16.65 -18.99
C GLY A 274 -1.37 -16.86 -20.31
N GLU A 275 -1.89 -16.34 -21.42
CA GLU A 275 -1.18 -16.31 -22.70
C GLU A 275 -0.85 -14.88 -23.13
N GLY A 276 0.45 -14.58 -23.21
CA GLY A 276 0.98 -13.32 -23.71
C GLY A 276 1.27 -12.25 -22.66
N ALA A 277 2.12 -11.30 -23.07
CA ALA A 277 2.39 -10.09 -22.31
C ALA A 277 1.43 -8.98 -22.73
N LYS A 278 1.07 -8.10 -21.79
CA LYS A 278 0.39 -6.84 -22.02
C LYS A 278 1.26 -5.97 -22.91
N ASP A 279 0.64 -5.42 -23.95
CA ASP A 279 1.29 -4.41 -24.78
C ASP A 279 1.10 -3.01 -24.18
N PRO A 280 1.75 -1.96 -24.73
CA PRO A 280 1.59 -0.60 -24.22
C PRO A 280 0.16 -0.07 -24.25
N SER A 281 -0.69 -0.54 -25.17
CA SER A 281 -2.09 -0.13 -25.25
C SER A 281 -2.92 -0.76 -24.15
N ASP A 282 -2.68 -2.04 -23.81
CA ASP A 282 -3.30 -2.71 -22.67
C ASP A 282 -3.02 -1.93 -21.38
N LEU A 283 -1.76 -1.56 -21.13
CA LEU A 283 -1.34 -0.82 -19.93
C LEU A 283 -1.94 0.60 -19.86
N ARG A 284 -2.07 1.27 -21.01
CA ARG A 284 -2.67 2.61 -21.11
C ARG A 284 -4.16 2.57 -20.77
N SER A 285 -4.93 1.68 -21.37
CA SER A 285 -6.36 1.56 -21.07
C SER A 285 -6.60 1.08 -19.65
N GLU A 286 -5.75 0.18 -19.15
CA GLU A 286 -5.73 -0.22 -17.75
C GLU A 286 -5.50 0.96 -16.80
N PHE A 287 -4.54 1.84 -17.12
CA PHE A 287 -4.28 3.04 -16.35
C PHE A 287 -5.49 3.98 -16.34
N ALA A 288 -6.08 4.26 -17.51
CA ALA A 288 -7.24 5.15 -17.62
C ALA A 288 -8.46 4.63 -16.85
N GLU A 289 -8.73 3.32 -16.92
CA GLU A 289 -9.77 2.69 -16.12
C GLU A 289 -9.47 2.81 -14.61
N CYS A 290 -8.21 2.62 -14.23
CA CYS A 290 -7.79 2.73 -12.84
C CYS A 290 -7.99 4.15 -12.31
N VAL A 291 -7.59 5.19 -13.06
CA VAL A 291 -7.81 6.60 -12.68
C VAL A 291 -9.30 6.88 -12.51
N ARG A 292 -10.13 6.42 -13.45
CA ARG A 292 -11.59 6.58 -13.38
C ARG A 292 -12.14 5.99 -12.08
N ARG A 293 -11.78 4.74 -11.76
CA ARG A 293 -12.21 4.05 -10.55
C ARG A 293 -11.68 4.70 -9.26
N CYS A 294 -10.42 5.15 -9.24
CA CYS A 294 -9.85 5.87 -8.10
C CYS A 294 -10.64 7.15 -7.76
N VAL A 295 -11.14 7.85 -8.78
CA VAL A 295 -11.90 9.10 -8.61
C VAL A 295 -13.39 8.84 -8.32
N GLU A 296 -14.01 7.86 -8.99
CA GLU A 296 -15.47 7.71 -9.01
C GLU A 296 -16.01 6.62 -8.07
N ASP A 297 -15.20 5.63 -7.69
CA ASP A 297 -15.70 4.48 -6.92
C ASP A 297 -16.04 4.85 -5.48
N HIS A 298 -15.20 5.66 -4.83
CA HIS A 298 -15.36 6.02 -3.42
C HIS A 298 -14.58 7.30 -3.03
N PRO A 299 -15.16 8.22 -2.23
CA PRO A 299 -14.47 9.46 -1.83
C PRO A 299 -13.16 9.22 -1.08
N ALA A 300 -13.09 8.20 -0.22
CA ALA A 300 -11.84 7.85 0.47
C ALA A 300 -10.74 7.30 -0.48
N LYS A 301 -11.12 6.70 -1.62
CA LYS A 301 -10.15 6.34 -2.68
C LYS A 301 -9.70 7.59 -3.43
N ALA A 302 -10.62 8.50 -3.74
CA ALA A 302 -10.30 9.75 -4.43
C ALA A 302 -9.37 10.66 -3.61
N ARG A 303 -9.54 10.71 -2.28
CA ARG A 303 -8.60 11.39 -1.37
C ARG A 303 -7.21 10.74 -1.43
N ARG A 304 -7.11 9.44 -1.18
CA ARG A 304 -5.83 8.70 -1.26
C ARG A 304 -5.14 8.85 -2.61
N TRP A 305 -5.90 8.83 -3.71
CA TRP A 305 -5.36 9.05 -5.04
C TRP A 305 -4.74 10.43 -5.19
N ARG A 306 -5.42 11.47 -4.70
CA ARG A 306 -4.88 12.82 -4.67
C ARG A 306 -3.61 12.90 -3.82
N ASP A 307 -3.62 12.33 -2.63
CA ASP A 307 -2.47 12.38 -1.71
C ASP A 307 -1.23 11.71 -2.33
N VAL A 308 -1.41 10.56 -2.98
CA VAL A 308 -0.35 9.87 -3.74
C VAL A 308 0.19 10.76 -4.87
N LEU A 309 -0.67 11.38 -5.67
CA LEU A 309 -0.24 12.24 -6.78
C LEU A 309 0.50 13.48 -6.29
N THR A 310 -0.02 14.15 -5.27
CA THR A 310 0.64 15.30 -4.64
C THR A 310 2.02 14.92 -4.13
N LYS A 311 2.16 13.73 -3.53
CA LYS A 311 3.47 13.27 -3.05
C LYS A 311 4.47 13.03 -4.17
N LEU A 312 4.01 12.46 -5.29
CA LEU A 312 4.84 12.26 -6.46
C LEU A 312 5.31 13.59 -7.05
N GLU A 313 4.44 14.61 -7.15
CA GLU A 313 4.83 15.95 -7.59
C GLU A 313 5.84 16.61 -6.64
N GLU A 314 5.68 16.49 -5.32
CA GLU A 314 6.62 17.06 -4.34
C GLU A 314 8.06 16.53 -4.46
N THR A 315 8.23 15.35 -5.06
CA THR A 315 9.48 14.58 -4.97
C THR A 315 10.08 14.22 -6.33
N ASP A 316 9.37 14.50 -7.43
CA ASP A 316 9.84 14.27 -8.79
C ASP A 316 9.49 15.46 -9.71
N PRO A 317 10.50 16.15 -10.28
CA PRO A 317 10.28 17.33 -11.12
C PRO A 317 9.45 17.06 -12.39
N LEU A 318 9.52 15.85 -12.97
CA LEU A 318 8.73 15.54 -14.17
C LEU A 318 7.25 15.41 -13.82
N PHE A 319 6.94 14.80 -12.68
CA PHE A 319 5.56 14.76 -12.21
C PHE A 319 5.01 16.14 -11.85
N GLU A 320 5.83 17.00 -11.22
CA GLU A 320 5.49 18.40 -10.94
C GLU A 320 5.16 19.16 -12.24
N ASP A 321 6.05 19.10 -13.24
CA ASP A 321 5.87 19.77 -14.54
C ASP A 321 4.60 19.32 -15.29
N LEU A 322 4.19 18.07 -15.10
CA LEU A 322 2.99 17.49 -15.72
C LEU A 322 1.70 17.73 -14.93
N GLU A 323 1.80 18.29 -13.72
CA GLU A 323 0.68 18.55 -12.81
C GLU A 323 -0.30 17.36 -12.69
N ILE A 324 0.27 16.16 -12.48
CA ILE A 324 -0.48 14.90 -12.41
C ILE A 324 -1.58 14.88 -11.34
N THR A 325 -1.54 15.72 -10.30
CA THR A 325 -2.58 15.89 -9.27
C THR A 325 -3.93 16.25 -9.90
N ARG A 326 -3.95 16.88 -11.08
CA ARG A 326 -5.18 17.14 -11.85
C ARG A 326 -5.94 15.85 -12.21
N LEU A 327 -5.28 14.69 -12.28
CA LEU A 327 -5.92 13.38 -12.51
C LEU A 327 -6.91 12.97 -11.41
N ALA A 328 -6.80 13.54 -10.20
CA ALA A 328 -7.72 13.27 -9.09
C ALA A 328 -9.02 14.09 -9.15
N ARG A 329 -9.22 14.94 -10.16
CA ARG A 329 -10.46 15.72 -10.35
C ARG A 329 -11.58 14.85 -10.94
N SER A 330 -12.82 15.03 -10.49
CA SER A 330 -13.99 14.37 -11.09
C SER A 330 -14.36 15.03 -12.42
N GLN A 331 -14.67 14.24 -13.46
CA GLN A 331 -15.16 14.77 -14.73
C GLN A 331 -16.49 15.51 -14.53
N GLY A 332 -16.61 16.71 -15.13
CA GLY A 332 -17.85 17.48 -15.15
C GLY A 332 -18.19 18.25 -13.87
N GLN A 333 -17.32 18.26 -12.85
CA GLN A 333 -17.43 19.25 -11.78
C GLN A 333 -16.51 20.43 -12.10
N PRO A 334 -17.05 21.65 -12.24
CA PRO A 334 -16.22 22.83 -12.48
C PRO A 334 -15.26 22.98 -11.30
N ALA A 335 -13.97 23.10 -11.61
CA ALA A 335 -12.98 23.40 -10.58
C ALA A 335 -13.34 24.74 -9.91
N PRO A 336 -13.36 24.82 -8.57
CA PRO A 336 -13.62 26.07 -7.89
C PRO A 336 -12.40 26.98 -8.06
N GLY A 337 -12.46 27.88 -9.03
CA GLY A 337 -11.43 28.89 -9.24
C GLY A 337 -11.32 29.38 -10.67
N TYR A 338 -10.77 30.58 -10.80
CA TYR A 338 -10.29 31.15 -12.05
C TYR A 338 -8.78 31.32 -11.91
N VAL A 339 -8.02 30.95 -12.93
CA VAL A 339 -6.58 31.29 -12.99
C VAL A 339 -6.44 32.63 -13.71
N PHE A 340 -5.71 33.57 -13.12
CA PHE A 340 -5.46 34.88 -13.72
C PHE A 340 -4.11 34.84 -14.46
N ASP A 341 -4.15 34.70 -15.79
CA ASP A 341 -2.96 34.65 -16.66
C ASP A 341 -2.50 36.04 -17.13
N GLY A 342 -2.69 37.07 -16.28
CA GLY A 342 -2.31 38.45 -16.58
C GLY A 342 -3.18 39.18 -17.63
N LEU A 343 -4.04 38.48 -18.38
CA LEU A 343 -4.92 39.06 -19.42
C LEU A 343 -6.40 38.66 -19.30
N SER A 344 -6.71 37.47 -18.77
CA SER A 344 -8.08 36.97 -18.54
C SER A 344 -8.17 36.02 -17.34
N LEU A 345 -9.41 35.85 -16.84
CA LEU A 345 -9.77 34.80 -15.89
C LEU A 345 -10.17 33.56 -16.69
N GLU A 346 -9.28 32.59 -16.80
CA GLU A 346 -9.58 31.33 -17.48
C GLU A 346 -10.17 30.31 -16.49
N PRO A 347 -11.16 29.50 -16.91
CA PRO A 347 -11.62 28.37 -16.12
C PRO A 347 -10.44 27.43 -15.85
N VAL A 348 -10.29 26.97 -14.61
CA VAL A 348 -9.31 25.93 -14.28
C VAL A 348 -9.61 24.69 -15.12
N GLU A 349 -8.62 24.20 -15.90
CA GLU A 349 -8.78 23.11 -16.86
C GLU A 349 -9.38 21.83 -16.24
N ASP A 350 -10.17 21.12 -17.05
CA ASP A 350 -10.75 19.81 -16.75
C ASP A 350 -9.67 18.77 -16.37
N ARG A 351 -10.10 17.62 -15.80
CA ARG A 351 -9.20 16.46 -15.63
C ARG A 351 -8.56 16.15 -17.00
N PRO A 352 -7.22 16.11 -17.12
CA PRO A 352 -6.58 15.75 -18.37
C PRO A 352 -6.95 14.33 -18.77
N ASP A 353 -6.91 14.03 -20.07
CA ASP A 353 -7.12 12.67 -20.56
C ASP A 353 -6.02 11.75 -19.98
N PRO A 354 -6.39 10.76 -19.13
CA PRO A 354 -5.41 9.89 -18.51
C PRO A 354 -4.58 9.12 -19.52
N GLU A 355 -5.14 8.78 -20.69
CA GLU A 355 -4.41 8.05 -21.73
C GLU A 355 -3.33 8.91 -22.37
N GLN A 356 -3.64 10.17 -22.69
CA GLN A 356 -2.69 11.11 -23.30
C GLN A 356 -1.56 11.48 -22.33
N LEU A 357 -1.90 11.75 -21.07
CA LEU A 357 -0.89 12.01 -20.04
C LEU A 357 0.02 10.80 -19.85
N PHE A 358 -0.57 9.60 -19.78
CA PHE A 358 0.19 8.37 -19.61
C PHE A 358 1.15 8.15 -20.79
N ASP A 359 0.74 8.39 -22.03
CA ASP A 359 1.59 8.20 -23.20
C ASP A 359 2.86 9.08 -23.18
N GLY A 360 2.75 10.30 -22.67
CA GLY A 360 3.87 11.25 -22.54
C GLY A 360 4.94 10.87 -21.51
N LEU A 361 4.66 9.93 -20.62
CA LEU A 361 5.57 9.53 -19.54
C LEU A 361 6.70 8.59 -20.03
N SER A 362 7.85 8.66 -19.36
CA SER A 362 8.90 7.63 -19.53
C SER A 362 8.42 6.27 -18.98
N SER A 363 9.06 5.18 -19.40
CA SER A 363 8.70 3.82 -18.94
C SER A 363 8.71 3.67 -17.42
N GLY A 364 9.69 4.26 -16.74
CA GLY A 364 9.77 4.25 -15.28
C GLY A 364 8.59 4.96 -14.61
N HIS A 365 8.24 6.16 -15.10
CA HIS A 365 7.11 6.92 -14.56
C HIS A 365 5.77 6.23 -14.84
N LYS A 366 5.61 5.60 -16.02
CA LYS A 366 4.45 4.76 -16.35
C LYS A 366 4.28 3.64 -15.33
N ILE A 367 5.36 2.92 -15.01
CA ILE A 367 5.35 1.81 -14.05
C ILE A 367 4.98 2.29 -12.64
N VAL A 368 5.61 3.38 -12.16
CA VAL A 368 5.36 3.95 -10.84
C VAL A 368 3.90 4.40 -10.72
N LEU A 369 3.44 5.20 -11.68
CA LEU A 369 2.10 5.79 -11.63
C LEU A 369 1.01 4.74 -11.77
N LEU A 370 1.17 3.77 -12.68
CA LEU A 370 0.24 2.64 -12.82
C LEU A 370 0.21 1.77 -11.55
N THR A 371 1.38 1.45 -10.99
CA THR A 371 1.47 0.62 -9.78
C THR A 371 0.76 1.29 -8.62
N LEU A 372 1.04 2.56 -8.36
CA LEU A 372 0.43 3.31 -7.27
C LEU A 372 -1.08 3.51 -7.49
N ALA A 373 -1.52 3.78 -8.72
CA ALA A 373 -2.95 3.85 -9.04
C ALA A 373 -3.66 2.51 -8.72
N ARG A 374 -3.08 1.38 -9.16
CA ARG A 374 -3.61 0.04 -8.86
C ARG A 374 -3.62 -0.26 -7.37
N LEU A 375 -2.59 0.16 -6.64
CA LEU A 375 -2.55 0.01 -5.19
C LEU A 375 -3.63 0.85 -4.50
N VAL A 376 -3.85 2.10 -4.91
CA VAL A 376 -4.98 2.89 -4.38
C VAL A 376 -6.33 2.22 -4.65
N GLN A 377 -6.48 1.63 -5.84
CA GLN A 377 -7.69 0.93 -6.24
C GLN A 377 -7.98 -0.31 -5.37
N HIS A 378 -6.93 -1.11 -5.07
CA HIS A 378 -7.07 -2.45 -4.51
C HIS A 378 -6.68 -2.58 -3.03
N THR A 379 -5.96 -1.63 -2.44
CA THR A 379 -5.51 -1.75 -1.04
C THR A 379 -6.67 -1.53 -0.05
N THR A 380 -6.87 -2.51 0.81
CA THR A 380 -7.84 -2.56 1.91
C THR A 380 -7.12 -2.76 3.26
N GLU A 381 -7.83 -2.86 4.39
CA GLU A 381 -7.12 -3.05 5.68
C GLU A 381 -6.37 -4.38 5.66
N ARG A 382 -5.10 -4.40 6.10
CA ARG A 382 -4.24 -5.61 6.13
C ARG A 382 -3.99 -6.22 4.74
N THR A 383 -3.74 -5.37 3.74
CA THR A 383 -3.18 -5.80 2.46
C THR A 383 -1.68 -6.12 2.59
N LEU A 384 -1.27 -7.25 2.00
CA LEU A 384 0.12 -7.59 1.74
C LEU A 384 0.46 -7.21 0.29
N VAL A 385 1.41 -6.31 0.12
CA VAL A 385 1.98 -5.98 -1.20
C VAL A 385 3.29 -6.72 -1.38
N LEU A 386 3.43 -7.43 -2.50
CA LEU A 386 4.65 -8.14 -2.86
C LEU A 386 5.18 -7.50 -4.14
N ILE A 387 6.40 -6.99 -4.13
CA ILE A 387 6.99 -6.30 -5.29
C ILE A 387 8.29 -6.99 -5.67
N ASP A 388 8.40 -7.40 -6.92
CA ASP A 388 9.58 -8.05 -7.46
C ASP A 388 10.36 -7.12 -8.40
N GLU A 389 11.60 -6.84 -8.05
CA GLU A 389 12.58 -6.03 -8.81
C GLU A 389 12.03 -4.67 -9.31
N PRO A 390 11.54 -3.79 -8.41
CA PRO A 390 11.00 -2.49 -8.83
C PRO A 390 12.05 -1.60 -9.53
N GLU A 391 13.34 -1.81 -9.28
CA GLU A 391 14.44 -1.05 -9.86
C GLU A 391 14.66 -1.24 -11.37
N GLY A 392 14.11 -2.29 -11.99
CA GLY A 392 14.50 -2.71 -13.35
C GLY A 392 14.40 -1.62 -14.43
N HIS A 393 13.52 -0.65 -14.26
CA HIS A 393 13.33 0.49 -15.17
C HIS A 393 13.33 1.85 -14.45
N LEU A 394 13.75 1.90 -13.19
CA LEU A 394 13.71 3.10 -12.38
C LEU A 394 15.12 3.63 -12.09
N HIS A 395 15.34 4.91 -12.37
CA HIS A 395 16.53 5.58 -11.88
C HIS A 395 16.45 5.75 -10.35
N PRO A 396 17.60 5.84 -9.65
CA PRO A 396 17.63 5.87 -8.18
C PRO A 396 16.68 6.87 -7.52
N PRO A 397 16.59 8.15 -7.97
CA PRO A 397 15.69 9.11 -7.32
C PRO A 397 14.21 8.70 -7.40
N LEU A 398 13.76 8.28 -8.58
CA LEU A 398 12.38 7.83 -8.80
C LEU A 398 12.06 6.56 -8.00
N LEU A 399 13.05 5.66 -7.81
CA LEU A 399 12.88 4.48 -6.97
C LEU A 399 12.73 4.85 -5.48
N SER A 400 13.52 5.80 -4.96
CA SER A 400 13.34 6.33 -3.60
C SER A 400 11.97 6.96 -3.42
N THR A 401 11.55 7.82 -4.37
CA THR A 401 10.21 8.40 -4.41
C THR A 401 9.12 7.33 -4.38
N PHE A 402 9.25 6.29 -5.20
CA PHE A 402 8.31 5.18 -5.22
C PHE A 402 8.20 4.45 -3.88
N VAL A 403 9.33 4.06 -3.27
CA VAL A 403 9.37 3.35 -1.98
C VAL A 403 8.76 4.22 -0.87
N ARG A 404 9.04 5.53 -0.87
CA ARG A 404 8.49 6.46 0.10
C ARG A 404 6.98 6.62 -0.03
N THR A 405 6.48 6.88 -1.24
CA THR A 405 5.04 7.03 -1.51
C THR A 405 4.29 5.73 -1.23
N LEU A 406 4.89 4.57 -1.53
CA LEU A 406 4.35 3.26 -1.18
C LEU A 406 4.21 3.07 0.34
N SER A 407 5.24 3.45 1.12
CA SER A 407 5.20 3.38 2.58
C SER A 407 4.07 4.23 3.15
N GLU A 408 3.88 5.44 2.66
CA GLU A 408 2.81 6.34 3.10
C GLU A 408 1.42 5.78 2.75
N LEU A 409 1.22 5.34 1.50
CA LEU A 409 -0.03 4.72 1.05
C LEU A 409 -0.43 3.50 1.89
N LEU A 410 0.54 2.64 2.24
CA LEU A 410 0.26 1.42 3.01
C LEU A 410 0.04 1.70 4.50
N ARG A 411 0.67 2.74 5.05
CA ARG A 411 0.48 3.14 6.45
C ARG A 411 -0.99 3.49 6.70
N ASP A 412 -1.62 4.23 5.79
CA ASP A 412 -3.04 4.62 5.90
C ASP A 412 -4.00 3.44 5.94
N ARG A 413 -3.62 2.31 5.32
CA ARG A 413 -4.44 1.09 5.26
C ARG A 413 -3.95 -0.03 6.17
N ASN A 414 -3.03 0.27 7.09
CA ASN A 414 -2.51 -0.75 8.00
C ASN A 414 -1.96 -1.97 7.21
N GLY A 415 -1.34 -1.69 6.06
CA GLY A 415 -0.80 -2.66 5.11
C GLY A 415 0.72 -2.75 5.19
N ILE A 416 1.30 -3.74 4.52
CA ILE A 416 2.74 -4.02 4.53
C ILE A 416 3.22 -4.36 3.12
N ALA A 417 4.44 -3.95 2.78
CA ALA A 417 5.11 -4.38 1.56
C ALA A 417 6.30 -5.28 1.86
N ILE A 418 6.52 -6.28 0.99
CA ILE A 418 7.77 -7.01 0.88
C ILE A 418 8.32 -6.78 -0.52
N ILE A 419 9.48 -6.13 -0.60
CA ILE A 419 10.14 -5.78 -1.85
C ILE A 419 11.34 -6.71 -2.05
N ALA A 420 11.27 -7.61 -3.03
CA ALA A 420 12.44 -8.33 -3.51
C ALA A 420 13.24 -7.41 -4.44
N THR A 421 14.51 -7.19 -4.12
CA THR A 421 15.35 -6.22 -4.83
C THR A 421 16.81 -6.69 -4.89
N HIS A 422 17.56 -6.16 -5.84
CA HIS A 422 19.01 -6.14 -5.88
C HIS A 422 19.57 -4.72 -5.69
N SER A 423 18.70 -3.72 -5.58
CA SER A 423 19.07 -2.32 -5.49
C SER A 423 19.36 -1.89 -4.04
N PRO A 424 20.57 -1.41 -3.73
CA PRO A 424 20.87 -0.83 -2.42
C PRO A 424 20.08 0.45 -2.12
N VAL A 425 19.49 1.08 -3.14
CA VAL A 425 18.65 2.29 -2.98
C VAL A 425 17.38 1.97 -2.18
N VAL A 426 16.77 0.79 -2.39
CA VAL A 426 15.62 0.36 -1.57
C VAL A 426 16.01 0.20 -0.10
N LEU A 427 17.23 -0.30 0.15
CA LEU A 427 17.76 -0.45 1.50
C LEU A 427 18.07 0.91 2.15
N GLN A 428 18.48 1.89 1.36
CA GLN A 428 18.67 3.26 1.85
C GLN A 428 17.37 3.87 2.40
N GLU A 429 16.21 3.40 1.92
CA GLU A 429 14.88 3.81 2.40
C GLU A 429 14.29 2.86 3.46
N THR A 430 15.02 1.81 3.88
CA THR A 430 14.51 0.77 4.78
C THR A 430 15.40 0.61 6.01
N PRO A 431 14.88 0.60 7.25
CA PRO A 431 15.70 0.34 8.44
C PRO A 431 16.23 -1.09 8.46
N ARG A 432 17.43 -1.32 9.02
CA ARG A 432 18.11 -2.62 8.97
C ARG A 432 17.29 -3.80 9.49
N GLU A 433 16.46 -3.56 10.51
CA GLU A 433 15.57 -4.58 11.10
C GLU A 433 14.45 -5.04 10.15
N ALA A 434 14.17 -4.27 9.11
CA ALA A 434 13.23 -4.61 8.05
C ALA A 434 13.92 -5.10 6.77
N VAL A 435 15.26 -5.21 6.78
CA VAL A 435 16.04 -5.76 5.66
C VAL A 435 16.39 -7.22 5.91
N TRP A 436 16.09 -8.08 4.95
CA TRP A 436 16.31 -9.52 4.97
C TRP A 436 17.29 -9.91 3.86
N ALA A 437 18.54 -10.16 4.23
CA ALA A 437 19.60 -10.58 3.31
C ALA A 437 19.58 -12.11 3.14
N LEU A 438 19.18 -12.57 1.96
CA LEU A 438 19.20 -13.96 1.55
C LEU A 438 20.61 -14.37 1.14
N ARG A 439 21.09 -15.47 1.73
CA ARG A 439 22.37 -16.09 1.38
C ARG A 439 22.16 -17.58 1.12
N ARG A 440 22.70 -18.07 0.01
CA ARG A 440 22.69 -19.51 -0.30
C ARG A 440 23.92 -20.17 0.30
N VAL A 441 23.71 -21.24 1.07
CA VAL A 441 24.78 -22.07 1.64
C VAL A 441 24.51 -23.52 1.24
N GLY A 442 25.22 -23.99 0.22
CA GLY A 442 24.90 -25.28 -0.42
C GLY A 442 23.56 -25.22 -1.15
N ASP A 443 22.65 -26.12 -0.79
CA ASP A 443 21.28 -26.18 -1.32
C ASP A 443 20.26 -25.39 -0.49
N ASP A 444 20.69 -24.86 0.66
CA ASP A 444 19.81 -24.17 1.61
C ASP A 444 19.89 -22.65 1.50
N ILE A 445 18.80 -21.99 1.90
CA ILE A 445 18.71 -20.52 1.98
C ILE A 445 18.72 -20.12 3.45
N ARG A 446 19.65 -19.23 3.81
CA ARG A 446 19.66 -18.52 5.08
C ARG A 446 19.20 -17.09 4.88
N VAL A 447 18.61 -16.53 5.93
CA VAL A 447 18.16 -15.14 5.95
C VAL A 447 18.74 -14.49 7.20
N ASP A 448 19.46 -13.39 7.01
CA ASP A 448 20.07 -12.60 8.08
C ASP A 448 19.70 -11.12 7.90
N HIS A 449 19.85 -10.31 8.95
CA HIS A 449 19.81 -8.85 8.84
C HIS A 449 21.22 -8.31 8.51
N PRO A 450 21.33 -7.14 7.84
CA PRO A 450 22.61 -6.44 7.71
C PRO A 450 23.22 -6.11 9.09
N GLU A 451 24.54 -6.12 9.17
CA GLU A 451 25.26 -5.75 10.41
C GLU A 451 25.20 -4.24 10.69
N ILE A 452 25.10 -3.44 9.62
CA ILE A 452 25.02 -1.98 9.65
C ILE A 452 23.56 -1.48 9.66
N GLU A 453 23.36 -0.21 10.02
CA GLU A 453 22.13 0.49 9.67
C GLU A 453 22.09 0.77 8.17
N THR A 454 20.94 0.58 7.54
CA THR A 454 20.76 0.77 6.10
C THR A 454 20.02 2.06 5.78
N PHE A 455 19.10 2.51 6.64
CA PHE A 455 18.33 3.72 6.39
C PHE A 455 19.24 4.95 6.34
N GLY A 456 19.25 5.66 5.21
CA GLY A 456 20.08 6.84 4.95
C GLY A 456 21.57 6.55 4.77
N GLU A 457 22.01 5.29 4.72
CA GLU A 457 23.42 4.92 4.56
C GLU A 457 23.91 5.08 3.11
N ASN A 458 25.22 5.17 2.90
CA ASN A 458 25.83 5.24 1.60
C ASN A 458 25.62 3.95 0.78
N VAL A 459 25.14 4.10 -0.45
CA VAL A 459 24.89 2.99 -1.40
C VAL A 459 26.10 2.06 -1.56
N GLY A 460 27.32 2.59 -1.59
CA GLY A 460 28.55 1.81 -1.71
C GLY A 460 28.85 0.97 -0.47
N VAL A 461 28.55 1.49 0.72
CA VAL A 461 28.68 0.76 2.00
C VAL A 461 27.66 -0.38 2.04
N ILE A 462 26.38 -0.10 1.72
CA ILE A 462 25.33 -1.11 1.63
C ILE A 462 25.69 -2.20 0.60
N THR A 463 26.17 -1.79 -0.58
CA THR A 463 26.58 -2.72 -1.64
C THR A 463 27.68 -3.66 -1.13
N ARG A 464 28.64 -3.13 -0.37
CA ARG A 464 29.76 -3.92 0.14
C ARG A 464 29.34 -4.84 1.29
N GLU A 465 28.38 -4.43 2.10
CA GLU A 465 27.76 -5.27 3.15
C GLU A 465 27.02 -6.47 2.55
N ILE A 466 26.19 -6.23 1.53
CA ILE A 466 25.34 -7.27 0.95
C ILE A 466 26.10 -8.17 -0.02
N PHE A 467 26.92 -7.58 -0.90
CA PHE A 467 27.55 -8.27 -2.04
C PHE A 467 29.09 -8.36 -1.94
N GLY A 468 29.69 -8.07 -0.78
CA GLY A 468 31.14 -7.87 -0.64
C GLY A 468 32.04 -8.96 -1.23
N LEU A 469 31.62 -10.23 -1.20
CA LEU A 469 32.37 -11.33 -1.82
C LEU A 469 32.29 -11.34 -3.36
N GLU A 470 31.16 -10.95 -3.92
CA GLU A 470 30.90 -10.94 -5.37
C GLU A 470 31.57 -9.73 -6.03
N VAL A 471 31.47 -8.57 -5.37
CA VAL A 471 32.13 -7.33 -5.80
C VAL A 471 33.65 -7.53 -5.89
N ARG A 472 34.25 -8.26 -4.94
CA ARG A 472 35.69 -8.59 -4.97
C ARG A 472 36.10 -9.52 -6.12
N ARG A 473 35.17 -10.29 -6.69
CA ARG A 473 35.46 -11.33 -7.70
C ARG A 473 35.13 -10.91 -9.14
N THR A 474 34.60 -9.71 -9.34
CA THR A 474 34.04 -9.25 -10.62
C THR A 474 34.53 -7.85 -11.00
N GLY A 475 34.38 -7.50 -12.28
CA GLY A 475 34.68 -6.15 -12.80
C GLY A 475 36.11 -5.67 -12.56
N PHE A 476 36.26 -4.35 -12.35
CA PHE A 476 37.54 -3.69 -12.14
C PHE A 476 38.26 -4.16 -10.86
N ASN A 477 37.53 -4.62 -9.83
CA ASN A 477 38.13 -5.18 -8.61
C ASN A 477 39.04 -6.36 -8.94
N ARG A 478 38.56 -7.29 -9.77
CA ARG A 478 39.34 -8.47 -10.18
C ARG A 478 40.55 -8.07 -11.02
N LEU A 479 40.38 -7.10 -11.93
CA LEU A 479 41.47 -6.63 -12.79
C LEU A 479 42.59 -5.95 -11.98
N ILE A 480 42.23 -5.10 -11.02
CA ILE A 480 43.21 -4.49 -10.11
C ILE A 480 43.90 -5.55 -9.26
N GLN A 481 43.14 -6.53 -8.77
CA GLN A 481 43.67 -7.62 -7.95
C GLN A 481 44.66 -8.48 -8.76
N SER A 482 44.35 -8.82 -10.03
CA SER A 482 45.26 -9.61 -10.86
C SER A 482 46.57 -8.89 -11.18
N LEU A 483 46.52 -7.59 -11.49
CA LEU A 483 47.73 -6.79 -11.74
C LEU A 483 48.60 -6.70 -10.47
N ALA A 484 47.97 -6.53 -9.30
CA ALA A 484 48.68 -6.57 -8.02
C ALA A 484 49.29 -7.96 -7.73
N ASP A 485 48.58 -9.04 -8.05
CA ASP A 485 49.05 -10.43 -7.87
C ASP A 485 50.20 -10.78 -8.83
N GLU A 486 50.22 -10.22 -10.05
CA GLU A 486 51.34 -10.25 -11.01
C GLU A 486 52.56 -9.47 -10.53
N GLY A 487 52.38 -8.68 -9.47
CA GLY A 487 53.44 -8.08 -8.69
C GLY A 487 53.74 -6.63 -9.01
N MET A 488 52.86 -5.98 -9.77
CA MET A 488 52.92 -4.55 -10.08
C MET A 488 52.79 -3.72 -8.79
N SER A 489 53.54 -2.62 -8.72
CA SER A 489 53.43 -1.64 -7.64
C SER A 489 52.17 -0.78 -7.80
N PHE A 490 51.87 0.06 -6.81
CA PHE A 490 50.72 0.97 -6.91
C PHE A 490 50.86 1.91 -8.11
N ASP A 491 52.06 2.46 -8.35
CA ASP A 491 52.31 3.40 -9.44
C ASP A 491 52.26 2.69 -10.80
N ASP A 492 52.82 1.47 -10.91
CA ASP A 492 52.73 0.66 -12.14
C ASP A 492 51.26 0.37 -12.52
N ILE A 493 50.40 0.09 -11.53
CA ILE A 493 48.97 -0.13 -11.79
C ILE A 493 48.31 1.17 -12.27
N LEU A 494 48.64 2.33 -11.71
CA LEU A 494 48.09 3.61 -12.19
C LEU A 494 48.49 3.88 -13.64
N ASP A 495 49.75 3.61 -13.98
CA ASP A 495 50.29 3.78 -15.33
C ASP A 495 49.64 2.81 -16.34
N GLU A 496 49.43 1.55 -15.95
CA GLU A 496 48.73 0.53 -16.76
C GLU A 496 47.30 0.94 -17.09
N PHE A 497 46.61 1.58 -16.14
CA PHE A 497 45.28 2.15 -16.38
C PHE A 497 45.32 3.57 -16.97
N HIS A 498 46.50 4.08 -17.34
CA HIS A 498 46.69 5.43 -17.89
C HIS A 498 45.98 6.52 -17.07
N ASP A 499 46.11 6.45 -15.73
CA ASP A 499 45.46 7.35 -14.75
C ASP A 499 43.92 7.34 -14.72
N GLN A 500 43.25 6.43 -15.45
CA GLN A 500 41.79 6.35 -15.55
C GLN A 500 41.11 5.65 -14.36
N LEU A 501 41.86 5.35 -13.30
CA LEU A 501 41.29 4.83 -12.04
C LEU A 501 40.66 5.96 -11.22
N GLY A 502 39.36 5.84 -10.93
CA GLY A 502 38.67 6.68 -9.96
C GLY A 502 39.10 6.41 -8.51
N ALA A 503 38.61 7.22 -7.57
CA ALA A 503 39.04 7.18 -6.17
C ALA A 503 38.92 5.79 -5.51
N GLU A 504 37.81 5.08 -5.74
CA GLU A 504 37.62 3.73 -5.21
C GLU A 504 38.62 2.73 -5.81
N GLY A 505 38.84 2.78 -7.12
CA GLY A 505 39.83 1.95 -7.81
C GLY A 505 41.25 2.20 -7.29
N ARG A 506 41.63 3.47 -7.09
CA ARG A 506 42.93 3.83 -6.50
C ARG A 506 43.07 3.31 -5.07
N ALA A 507 42.02 3.41 -4.25
CA ALA A 507 42.01 2.88 -2.89
C ALA A 507 42.19 1.34 -2.88
N LEU A 508 41.53 0.64 -3.80
CA LEU A 508 41.65 -0.80 -3.96
C LEU A 508 43.03 -1.22 -4.43
N ALA A 509 43.59 -0.55 -5.45
CA ALA A 509 44.94 -0.81 -5.94
C ALA A 509 45.98 -0.65 -4.82
N ARG A 510 45.88 0.44 -4.05
CA ARG A 510 46.75 0.69 -2.89
C ARG A 510 46.57 -0.35 -1.80
N SER A 511 45.35 -0.84 -1.56
CA SER A 511 45.11 -1.91 -0.59
C SER A 511 45.64 -3.26 -1.07
N ALA A 512 45.52 -3.58 -2.37
CA ALA A 512 45.91 -4.86 -2.93
C ALA A 512 47.44 -5.02 -2.91
N THR A 513 48.18 -4.00 -3.37
CA THR A 513 49.65 -4.00 -3.39
C THR A 513 50.24 -4.07 -1.98
N ARG A 514 49.68 -3.33 -1.02
CA ARG A 514 50.10 -3.39 0.41
C ARG A 514 49.89 -4.76 1.05
N ARG A 515 48.77 -5.45 0.76
CA ARG A 515 48.53 -6.79 1.30
C ARG A 515 49.56 -7.80 0.78
N ARG A 516 49.95 -7.68 -0.50
CA ARG A 516 51.01 -8.50 -1.09
C ARG A 516 52.36 -8.24 -0.41
N GLU A 517 52.68 -6.98 -0.12
CA GLU A 517 53.94 -6.59 0.52
C GLU A 517 54.04 -6.98 1.99
N GLY A 518 52.93 -6.88 2.75
CA GLY A 518 52.87 -7.25 4.16
C GLY A 518 52.61 -8.74 4.43
N GLY A 519 52.29 -9.53 3.39
CA GLY A 519 52.10 -10.98 3.46
C GLY A 519 53.33 -11.81 3.07
N ARG A 520 54.49 -11.17 2.90
CA ARG A 520 55.79 -11.81 2.65
C ARG A 520 56.60 -12.01 3.92
#